data_AF-A0A1I1VZP7-F1
#
_entry.id   AF-A0A1I1VZP7-F1
#
_cell.length_a   1.000
_cell.length_b   1.000
_cell.length_c   1.000
_cell.angle_alpha   90.00
_cell.angle_beta   90.00
_cell.angle_gamma   90.00
#
_symmetry.space_group_name_H-M   'P 1'
#
loop_
_entity.id
_entity.type
_entity.pdbx_description
1 polymer ?
#
loop_
_entity_poly.entity_id
_entity_poly.type
_entity_poly.pdbx_seq_one_letter_code
_entity_poly.pdbx_strand_id
1 'polypeptide(L)'
;MNDSVVDPALFLCHFRLELLHPAIGGVVFIGLMAALMTGATSFILQGSSNLSRDIYQRLMKPDANNKELMFVSRLTVVIITVLELIVAYFVTDIATAYQWALRLSATILVLPFLAIMFWSKVTKSGAFWSMILA
;
A
#
# COMPACT_ATOMS: atom_id res chain seq x y z
N MET A 1 33.79 17.08 10.71
CA MET A 1 32.43 17.62 10.87
C MET A 1 31.67 17.43 9.57
N ASN A 2 31.16 16.23 9.29
CA ASN A 2 30.10 16.04 8.30
C ASN A 2 29.37 14.70 8.51
N ASP A 3 28.96 14.42 9.74
CA ASP A 3 28.19 13.22 10.08
C ASP A 3 26.96 13.67 10.87
N SER A 4 25.78 13.73 10.23
CA SER A 4 24.45 13.69 10.90
C SER A 4 23.26 13.93 9.95
N VAL A 5 23.32 13.47 8.69
CA VAL A 5 22.09 13.13 7.97
C VAL A 5 22.10 11.63 7.77
N VAL A 6 21.88 10.90 8.86
CA VAL A 6 21.52 9.48 8.77
C VAL A 6 20.17 9.47 8.06
N ASP A 7 20.09 8.78 6.92
CA ASP A 7 18.82 8.58 6.22
C ASP A 7 17.80 8.05 7.24
N PRO A 8 16.66 8.76 7.46
CA PRO A 8 15.68 8.37 8.47
C PRO A 8 15.25 6.90 8.36
N ALA A 9 15.29 6.34 7.15
CA ALA A 9 14.99 4.94 6.88
C ALA A 9 15.99 3.95 7.52
N LEU A 10 17.25 4.36 7.72
CA LEU A 10 18.34 3.53 8.25
C LEU A 10 18.61 3.74 9.74
N PHE A 11 17.92 4.69 10.39
CA PHE A 11 18.13 5.04 11.80
C PHE A 11 18.03 3.83 12.73
N LEU A 12 16.99 3.00 12.59
CA LEU A 12 16.79 1.84 13.45
C LEU A 12 17.86 0.75 13.22
N CYS A 13 18.32 0.58 11.99
CA CYS A 13 19.40 -0.34 11.65
C CYS A 13 20.74 0.11 12.23
N HIS A 14 21.01 1.41 12.18
CA HIS A 14 22.20 2.02 12.77
C HIS A 14 22.18 1.96 14.30
N PHE A 15 21.06 2.31 14.93
CA PHE A 15 20.86 2.20 16.38
C PHE A 15 21.07 0.76 16.90
N ARG A 16 20.66 -0.24 16.11
CA ARG A 16 20.92 -1.67 16.41
C ARG A 16 22.40 -2.02 16.39
N LEU A 17 23.20 -1.41 15.51
CA LEU A 17 24.62 -1.72 15.35
C LEU A 17 25.50 -1.04 16.40
N GLU A 18 25.12 0.16 16.86
CA GLU A 18 25.98 0.96 17.73
C GLU A 18 25.64 0.89 19.22
N LEU A 19 24.37 0.65 19.60
CA LEU A 19 23.93 0.80 21.00
C LEU A 19 23.38 -0.46 21.68
N LEU A 20 23.09 -1.54 20.95
CA LEU A 20 22.38 -2.70 21.50
C LEU A 20 23.25 -3.96 21.63
N HIS A 21 23.09 -4.66 22.76
CA HIS A 21 23.65 -6.00 22.94
C HIS A 21 23.08 -6.96 21.88
N PRO A 22 23.87 -7.88 21.28
CA PRO A 22 23.45 -8.70 20.13
C PRO A 22 22.12 -9.44 20.31
N ALA A 23 21.86 -9.96 21.52
CA ALA A 23 20.62 -10.65 21.86
C ALA A 23 19.38 -9.72 21.76
N ILE A 24 19.49 -8.50 22.27
CA ILE A 24 18.39 -7.52 22.25
C ILE A 24 18.24 -6.93 20.83
N GLY A 25 19.37 -6.65 20.17
CA GLY A 25 19.38 -6.17 18.78
C GLY A 25 18.74 -7.16 17.80
N GLY A 26 18.87 -8.47 18.05
CA GLY A 26 18.18 -9.51 17.29
C GLY A 26 16.66 -9.46 17.45
N VAL A 27 16.16 -9.32 18.67
CA VAL A 27 14.71 -9.21 18.95
C VAL A 27 14.11 -7.97 18.28
N VAL A 28 14.80 -6.82 18.38
CA VAL A 28 14.35 -5.57 17.73
C VAL A 28 14.28 -5.72 16.21
N PHE A 29 15.29 -6.35 15.60
CA PHE A 29 15.31 -6.58 14.15
C PHE A 29 14.18 -7.50 13.67
N ILE A 30 13.90 -8.57 14.41
CA ILE A 30 12.77 -9.47 14.12
C ILE A 30 11.43 -8.69 14.23
N GLY A 31 11.28 -7.87 15.26
CA GLY A 31 10.10 -7.00 15.41
C GLY A 31 9.91 -6.04 14.24
N LEU A 32 10.99 -5.42 13.76
CA LEU A 32 10.97 -4.55 12.58
C LEU A 32 10.54 -5.32 11.32
N MET A 33 11.12 -6.50 11.07
CA MET A 33 10.74 -7.34 9.92
C MET A 33 9.28 -7.77 10.00
N ALA A 34 8.79 -8.16 11.18
CA ALA A 34 7.40 -8.53 11.39
C ALA A 34 6.43 -7.37 11.11
N ALA A 35 6.80 -6.15 11.53
CA ALA A 35 6.01 -4.94 11.25
C ALA A 35 5.94 -4.65 9.75
N LEU A 36 7.08 -4.72 9.03
CA LEU A 36 7.13 -4.51 7.58
C LEU A 36 6.31 -5.56 6.81
N MET A 37 6.43 -6.84 7.18
CA MET A 37 5.70 -7.94 6.56
C MET A 37 4.17 -7.76 6.71
N THR A 38 3.72 -7.33 7.88
CA THR A 38 2.29 -7.12 8.16
C THR A 38 1.71 -6.00 7.29
N GLY A 39 2.46 -4.91 7.12
CA GLY A 39 2.09 -3.81 6.23
C GLY A 39 1.96 -4.26 4.77
N ALA A 40 3.01 -4.90 4.24
CA ALA A 40 3.03 -5.40 2.86
C ALA A 40 1.88 -6.38 2.58
N THR A 41 1.69 -7.36 3.48
CA THR A 41 0.62 -8.36 3.35
C THR A 41 -0.77 -7.72 3.32
N SER A 42 -0.98 -6.67 4.12
CA SER A 42 -2.25 -5.95 4.15
C SER A 42 -2.57 -5.28 2.81
N PHE A 43 -1.59 -4.64 2.18
CA PHE A 43 -1.79 -4.00 0.87
C PHE A 43 -1.99 -5.01 -0.25
N ILE A 44 -1.21 -6.10 -0.28
CA ILE A 44 -1.37 -7.18 -1.27
C ILE A 44 -2.78 -7.78 -1.18
N LEU A 45 -3.25 -8.07 0.05
CA LEU A 45 -4.57 -8.65 0.26
C LEU A 45 -5.68 -7.68 -0.09
N GLN A 46 -5.54 -6.40 0.26
CA GLN A 46 -6.51 -5.36 -0.09
C GLN A 46 -6.61 -5.20 -1.61
N GLY A 47 -5.47 -5.15 -2.32
CA GLY A 47 -5.44 -5.14 -3.78
C GLY A 47 -6.06 -6.39 -4.40
N SER A 48 -5.75 -7.57 -3.87
CA SER A 48 -6.33 -8.83 -4.35
C SER A 48 -7.85 -8.90 -4.15
N SER A 49 -8.37 -8.38 -3.04
CA SER A 49 -9.81 -8.28 -2.79
C SER A 49 -10.47 -7.36 -3.81
N ASN A 50 -9.89 -6.18 -4.07
CA ASN A 50 -10.42 -5.23 -5.04
C ASN A 50 -10.42 -5.84 -6.45
N LEU A 51 -9.34 -6.51 -6.87
CA LEU A 51 -9.28 -7.15 -8.18
C LEU A 51 -10.28 -8.32 -8.32
N SER A 52 -10.43 -9.15 -7.30
CA SER A 52 -11.32 -10.31 -7.37
C SER A 52 -12.81 -9.93 -7.27
N ARG A 53 -13.18 -8.98 -6.41
CA ARG A 53 -14.58 -8.58 -6.20
C ARG A 53 -15.02 -7.44 -7.11
N ASP A 54 -14.24 -6.36 -7.16
CA ASP A 54 -14.66 -5.14 -7.86
C ASP A 54 -14.38 -5.20 -9.36
N ILE A 55 -13.33 -5.92 -9.78
CA ILE A 55 -13.03 -6.09 -11.20
C ILE A 55 -13.62 -7.41 -11.71
N TYR A 56 -13.15 -8.54 -11.19
CA TYR A 56 -13.53 -9.84 -11.74
C TYR A 56 -15.02 -10.16 -11.52
N GLN A 57 -15.51 -10.14 -10.27
CA GLN A 57 -16.93 -10.44 -10.02
C GLN A 57 -17.83 -9.37 -10.62
N ARG A 58 -17.63 -8.10 -10.29
CA ARG A 58 -18.57 -7.04 -10.66
C ARG A 58 -18.57 -6.68 -12.15
N LEU A 59 -17.42 -6.74 -12.85
CA LEU A 59 -17.33 -6.31 -14.25
C LEU A 59 -17.23 -7.47 -15.25
N MET A 60 -16.60 -8.59 -14.89
CA MET A 60 -16.37 -9.70 -15.83
C MET A 60 -17.36 -10.85 -15.66
N LYS A 61 -17.60 -11.31 -14.42
CA LYS A 61 -18.43 -12.47 -14.12
C LYS A 61 -19.24 -12.29 -12.82
N PRO A 62 -20.41 -11.63 -12.89
CA PRO A 62 -21.26 -11.38 -11.73
C PRO A 62 -21.66 -12.62 -10.94
N ASP A 63 -21.88 -13.74 -11.66
CA ASP A 63 -22.33 -15.01 -11.09
C ASP A 63 -21.17 -15.93 -10.64
N ALA A 64 -19.96 -15.39 -10.46
CA ALA A 64 -18.82 -16.17 -10.00
C ALA A 64 -19.06 -16.77 -8.60
N ASN A 65 -18.82 -18.07 -8.46
CA ASN A 65 -18.97 -18.77 -7.18
C ASN A 65 -17.78 -18.49 -6.24
N ASN A 66 -17.97 -18.62 -4.93
CA ASN A 66 -16.95 -18.40 -3.89
C ASN A 66 -15.65 -19.17 -4.14
N LYS A 67 -15.73 -20.41 -4.64
CA LYS A 67 -14.53 -21.22 -4.98
C LYS A 67 -13.72 -20.59 -6.11
N GLU A 68 -14.40 -20.06 -7.13
CA GLU A 68 -13.78 -19.37 -8.26
C GLU A 68 -13.16 -18.05 -7.81
N LEU A 69 -13.88 -17.27 -7.00
CA LEU A 69 -13.37 -16.02 -6.42
C LEU A 69 -12.13 -16.24 -5.54
N MET A 70 -12.10 -17.30 -4.73
CA MET A 70 -10.92 -17.67 -3.96
C MET A 70 -9.73 -18.03 -4.86
N PHE A 71 -9.96 -18.74 -5.96
CA PHE A 71 -8.91 -19.08 -6.90
C PHE A 71 -8.35 -17.83 -7.59
N VAL A 72 -9.23 -16.95 -8.07
CA VAL A 72 -8.86 -15.66 -8.69
C VAL A 72 -8.09 -14.80 -7.69
N SER A 73 -8.56 -14.70 -6.44
CA SER A 73 -7.89 -13.95 -5.38
C SER A 73 -6.46 -14.48 -5.10
N ARG A 74 -6.26 -15.81 -5.09
CA ARG A 74 -4.91 -16.39 -4.94
C ARG A 74 -4.00 -16.06 -6.12
N LEU A 75 -4.53 -16.11 -7.34
CA LEU A 75 -3.78 -15.74 -8.54
C LEU A 75 -3.40 -14.26 -8.53
N THR A 76 -4.32 -13.37 -8.14
CA THR A 76 -4.06 -11.93 -8.06
C THR A 76 -3.07 -11.58 -6.97
N VAL A 77 -3.05 -12.30 -5.84
CA VAL A 77 -1.99 -12.15 -4.82
C VAL A 77 -0.61 -12.36 -5.46
N VAL A 78 -0.42 -13.48 -6.18
CA VAL A 78 0.87 -13.78 -6.83
C VAL A 78 1.24 -12.68 -7.84
N ILE A 79 0.30 -12.24 -8.67
CA ILE A 79 0.53 -11.19 -9.67
C ILE A 79 0.94 -9.87 -8.98
N ILE A 80 0.19 -9.44 -7.95
CA ILE A 80 0.47 -8.20 -7.23
C ILE A 80 1.84 -8.27 -6.56
N THR A 81 2.18 -9.38 -5.91
CA THR A 81 3.50 -9.55 -5.27
C THR A 81 4.64 -9.47 -6.30
N VAL A 82 4.49 -10.07 -7.48
CA VAL A 82 5.52 -9.98 -8.53
C VAL A 82 5.66 -8.54 -9.02
N LEU A 83 4.56 -7.84 -9.26
CA LEU A 83 4.58 -6.44 -9.68
C LEU A 83 5.19 -5.52 -8.60
N GLU A 84 4.84 -5.75 -7.33
CA GLU A 84 5.40 -5.04 -6.19
C GLU A 84 6.91 -5.22 -6.11
N LEU A 85 7.43 -6.44 -6.26
CA LEU A 85 8.87 -6.72 -6.26
C LEU A 85 9.60 -5.99 -7.41
N ILE A 86 8.99 -5.95 -8.59
CA ILE A 86 9.54 -5.21 -9.74
C ILE A 86 9.60 -3.72 -9.41
N VAL A 87 8.51 -3.14 -8.91
CA VAL A 87 8.47 -1.72 -8.54
C VAL A 87 9.48 -1.41 -7.43
N ALA A 88 9.55 -2.25 -6.40
CA ALA A 88 10.48 -2.10 -5.28
C ALA A 88 11.95 -2.10 -5.74
N TYR A 89 12.28 -2.83 -6.82
CA TYR A 89 13.63 -2.82 -7.40
C TYR A 89 14.00 -1.48 -8.07
N PHE A 90 13.02 -0.78 -8.66
CA PHE A 90 13.26 0.48 -9.37
C PHE A 90 13.12 1.73 -8.49
N VAL A 91 12.47 1.63 -7.33
CA VAL A 91 12.30 2.76 -6.41
C VAL A 91 13.60 3.04 -5.67
N THR A 92 14.20 4.20 -5.94
CA THR A 92 15.44 4.64 -5.28
C THR A 92 15.19 5.58 -4.10
N ASP A 93 14.08 6.32 -4.10
CA ASP A 93 13.68 7.23 -3.02
C ASP A 93 12.28 6.87 -2.50
N ILE A 94 12.25 6.22 -1.34
CA ILE A 94 11.02 5.76 -0.71
C ILE A 94 10.20 6.91 -0.14
N ALA A 95 10.83 8.01 0.30
CA ALA A 95 10.11 9.13 0.90
C ALA A 95 9.28 9.85 -0.17
N THR A 96 9.87 10.12 -1.32
CA THR A 96 9.15 10.72 -2.46
C THR A 96 8.06 9.77 -2.97
N ALA A 97 8.38 8.49 -3.18
CA ALA A 97 7.39 7.50 -3.63
C ALA A 97 6.17 7.41 -2.69
N TYR A 98 6.42 7.39 -1.37
CA TYR A 98 5.36 7.33 -0.37
C TYR A 98 4.52 8.62 -0.34
N GLN A 99 5.14 9.79 -0.47
CA GLN A 99 4.39 11.05 -0.55
C GLN A 99 3.49 11.10 -1.79
N TRP A 100 3.95 10.62 -2.94
CA TRP A 100 3.11 10.51 -4.14
C TRP A 100 1.95 9.55 -3.92
N ALA A 101 2.18 8.37 -3.34
CA ALA A 101 1.12 7.41 -3.04
C ALA A 101 0.05 8.01 -2.11
N LEU A 102 0.46 8.74 -1.06
CA LEU A 102 -0.47 9.40 -0.15
C LEU A 102 -1.26 10.52 -0.82
N ARG A 103 -0.61 11.34 -1.65
CA ARG A 103 -1.28 12.43 -2.39
C ARG A 103 -2.36 11.88 -3.32
N LEU A 104 -2.03 10.86 -4.11
CA LEU A 104 -2.98 10.21 -5.00
C LEU A 104 -4.15 9.61 -4.21
N SER A 105 -3.86 8.91 -3.11
CA SER A 105 -4.89 8.31 -2.26
C SER A 105 -5.82 9.37 -1.66
N ALA A 106 -5.27 10.51 -1.22
CA ALA A 106 -6.03 11.60 -0.65
C ALA A 106 -6.94 12.28 -1.68
N THR A 107 -6.41 12.62 -2.86
CA THR A 107 -7.16 13.36 -3.87
C THR A 107 -8.17 12.50 -4.61
N ILE A 108 -7.86 11.23 -4.90
CA ILE A 108 -8.74 10.34 -5.66
C ILE A 108 -9.85 9.75 -4.78
N LEU A 109 -9.55 9.37 -3.53
CA LEU A 109 -10.53 8.67 -2.68
C LEU A 109 -11.05 9.55 -1.56
N VAL A 110 -10.16 10.10 -0.73
CA VAL A 110 -10.56 10.73 0.54
C VAL A 110 -11.34 12.02 0.29
N LEU A 111 -10.86 12.93 -0.56
CA LEU A 111 -11.53 14.21 -0.80
C LEU A 111 -12.91 14.04 -1.47
N PRO A 112 -13.09 13.25 -2.54
CA PRO A 112 -14.40 13.02 -3.13
C PRO A 112 -15.35 12.33 -2.14
N PHE A 113 -14.85 11.36 -1.36
CA PHE A 113 -15.66 10.70 -0.33
C PHE A 113 -16.16 11.69 0.74
N LEU A 114 -15.28 12.54 1.27
CA LEU A 114 -15.65 13.57 2.23
C LEU A 114 -16.62 14.60 1.63
N ALA A 115 -16.40 15.02 0.38
CA ALA A 115 -17.29 15.93 -0.33
C ALA A 115 -18.70 15.34 -0.44
N ILE A 116 -18.82 14.07 -0.83
CA ILE A 116 -20.13 13.37 -0.91
C ILE A 116 -20.80 13.29 0.46
N MET A 117 -20.04 13.07 1.53
CA MET A 117 -20.58 12.90 2.88
C MET A 117 -21.05 14.21 3.52
N PHE A 118 -20.33 15.32 3.32
CA PHE A 118 -20.61 16.59 3.98
C PHE A 118 -21.33 17.62 3.11
N TRP A 119 -21.39 17.43 1.79
CA TRP A 119 -21.93 18.41 0.86
C TRP A 119 -23.08 17.84 0.03
N SER A 120 -24.30 18.29 0.32
CA SER A 120 -25.53 17.76 -0.29
C SER A 120 -25.68 18.06 -1.79
N LYS A 121 -24.88 18.98 -2.35
CA LYS A 121 -24.92 19.38 -3.77
C LYS A 121 -23.92 18.64 -4.66
N VAL A 122 -23.22 17.61 -4.18
CA VAL A 122 -22.26 16.86 -5.00
C VAL A 122 -22.98 16.09 -6.10
N THR A 123 -22.53 16.27 -7.33
CA THR A 123 -23.06 15.54 -8.50
C THR A 123 -22.18 14.34 -8.83
N LYS A 124 -22.81 13.27 -9.35
CA LYS A 124 -22.08 12.05 -9.76
C LYS A 124 -20.97 12.36 -10.77
N SER A 125 -21.28 13.20 -11.77
CA SER A 125 -20.31 13.61 -12.79
C SER A 125 -19.20 14.47 -12.19
N GLY A 126 -19.50 15.39 -11.27
CA GLY A 126 -18.49 16.20 -10.59
C GLY A 126 -17.51 15.36 -9.78
N ALA A 127 -18.02 14.40 -9.01
CA ALA A 127 -17.18 13.47 -8.25
C ALA A 127 -16.29 12.62 -9.17
N PHE A 128 -16.85 12.10 -10.27
CA PHE A 128 -16.09 11.31 -11.23
C PHE A 128 -14.97 12.12 -11.91
N TRP A 129 -15.27 13.33 -12.39
CA TRP A 129 -14.26 14.19 -13.01
C TRP A 129 -13.19 14.66 -12.03
N SER A 130 -13.55 14.91 -10.76
CA SER A 130 -12.55 15.25 -9.74
C SER A 130 -11.57 14.11 -9.47
N MET A 131 -12.03 12.86 -9.56
CA MET A 131 -11.17 11.68 -9.37
C MET A 131 -10.20 11.48 -10.54
N ILE A 132 -10.59 11.86 -11.76
CA ILE A 132 -9.77 11.72 -12.97
C ILE A 132 -8.74 12.84 -13.10
N LEU A 133 -9.11 14.07 -12.74
CA LEU A 133 -8.25 15.26 -12.85
C LEU A 133 -7.34 15.47 -11.61
N ALA A 134 -7.42 14.58 -10.63
CA ALA A 134 -6.71 14.59 -9.36
C ALA A 134 -5.17 14.55 -9.48
#